data_AF-X1NL83-F1
#
_entry.id   AF-X1NL83-F1
#
_cell.length_a   1.000
_cell.length_b   1.000
_cell.length_c   1.000
_cell.angle_alpha   90.00
_cell.angle_beta   90.00
_cell.angle_gamma   90.00
#
_symmetry.space_group_name_H-M   'P 1'
#
loop_
_entity.id
_entity.type
_entity.pdbx_description
1 polymer ?
#
loop_
_entity_poly.entity_id
_entity_poly.type
_entity_poly.pdbx_seq_one_letter_code
_entity_poly.pdbx_strand_id
1 'polypeptide(L)' 'QWEVEKLIKVLKKVKVKLYATGLADKEIMRCHAQPIHSVEEGIEEGIREYGSHASIAIMPDGPYVLAKLKERKS' A
#
# COMPACT_ATOMS: atom_id res chain seq x y z
N GLN A 1 -7.45 18.73 -9.83
CA GLN A 1 -8.28 17.98 -8.85
C GLN A 1 -8.26 16.45 -9.05
N TRP A 2 -7.72 15.90 -10.15
CA TRP A 2 -7.71 14.45 -10.44
C TRP A 2 -6.89 13.58 -9.48
N GLU A 3 -5.74 14.05 -8.99
CA GLU A 3 -4.85 13.24 -8.14
C GLU A 3 -5.53 12.79 -6.84
N VAL A 4 -6.27 13.73 -6.21
CA VAL A 4 -7.03 13.47 -4.99
C VAL A 4 -8.13 12.43 -5.24
N GLU A 5 -8.81 12.49 -6.39
CA GLU A 5 -9.83 11.49 -6.75
C GLU A 5 -9.24 10.09 -6.92
N LYS A 6 -8.03 9.99 -7.49
CA LYS A 6 -7.33 8.71 -7.63
C LYS A 6 -6.92 8.14 -6.27
N LEU A 7 -6.38 8.98 -5.39
CA LEU A 7 -6.05 8.59 -4.03
C LEU A 7 -7.28 8.08 -3.27
N ILE A 8 -8.39 8.82 -3.31
CA ILE A 8 -9.65 8.43 -2.64
C ILE A 8 -10.17 7.08 -3.16
N LYS A 9 -10.06 6.80 -4.47
CA LYS A 9 -10.48 5.51 -5.06
C LYS A 9 -9.72 4.32 -4.47
N VAL A 10 -8.45 4.50 -4.12
CA VAL A 10 -7.62 3.47 -3.46
C VAL A 10 -7.98 3.37 -1.98
N LEU A 11 -7.99 4.50 -1.26
CA LEU A 11 -8.25 4.56 0.18
C LEU A 11 -9.60 3.96 0.59
N LYS A 12 -10.61 4.01 -0.29
CA LYS A 12 -11.92 3.37 -0.04
C LYS A 12 -11.89 1.84 -0.02
N LYS A 13 -10.82 1.21 -0.52
CA LYS A 13 -10.74 -0.24 -0.73
C LYS A 13 -9.66 -0.92 0.10
N VAL A 14 -8.58 -0.20 0.41
CA VAL A 14 -7.40 -0.77 1.05
C VAL A 14 -6.83 0.18 2.09
N LYS A 15 -6.14 -0.39 3.08
CA LYS A 15 -5.26 0.37 3.98
C LYS A 15 -3.94 0.64 3.26
N VAL A 16 -3.52 1.90 3.24
CA VAL A 16 -2.26 2.31 2.64
C VAL A 16 -1.27 2.59 3.77
N LYS A 17 -0.21 1.79 3.85
CA LYS A 17 0.93 2.04 4.74
C LYS A 17 2.04 2.71 3.94
N LEU A 18 2.65 3.76 4.49
CA LEU A 18 3.63 4.58 3.77
C LEU A 18 4.89 4.74 4.61
N TYR A 19 5.99 4.22 4.08
CA TYR A 19 7.34 4.54 4.53
C TYR A 19 7.85 5.75 3.74
N ALA A 20 8.27 6.81 4.44
CA ALA A 20 8.86 7.99 3.82
C ALA A 20 9.86 8.65 4.78
N THR A 21 11.06 8.99 4.30
CA THR A 21 12.12 9.62 5.12
C THR A 21 12.03 11.16 5.16
N GLY A 22 11.24 11.76 4.27
CA GLY A 22 11.11 13.22 4.13
C GLY A 22 9.78 13.80 4.60
N LEU A 23 8.90 12.99 5.20
CA LEU A 23 7.57 13.41 5.64
C LEU A 23 7.39 13.08 7.13
N ALA A 24 6.80 14.02 7.87
CA ALA A 24 6.38 13.74 9.23
C ALA A 24 5.10 12.88 9.22
N ASP A 25 4.94 12.01 10.22
CA ASP A 25 3.78 11.13 10.37
C ASP A 25 2.44 11.89 10.29
N LYS A 26 2.39 13.09 10.88
CA LYS A 26 1.21 13.96 10.81
C LYS A 26 0.79 14.30 9.38
N GLU A 27 1.74 14.43 8.46
CA GLU A 27 1.45 14.74 7.05
C GLU A 27 0.95 13.50 6.32
N ILE A 28 1.54 12.34 6.61
CA ILE A 28 1.10 11.04 6.09
C ILE A 28 -0.34 10.75 6.53
N MET A 29 -0.64 10.97 7.82
CA MET A 29 -1.98 10.79 8.38
C MET A 29 -3.01 11.76 7.81
N ARG A 30 -2.62 13.00 7.46
CA ARG A 30 -3.51 13.96 6.76
C ARG A 30 -3.90 13.47 5.36
N CYS A 31 -3.11 12.59 4.75
CA CYS A 31 -3.42 11.92 3.49
C CYS A 31 -4.19 10.60 3.68
N HIS A 32 -4.65 10.31 4.91
CA HIS A 32 -5.34 9.07 5.30
C HIS A 32 -4.52 7.78 5.05
N ALA A 33 -3.20 7.91 4.97
CA ALA A 33 -2.27 6.79 5.00
C ALA A 33 -1.77 6.54 6.43
N GLN A 34 -1.26 5.33 6.67
CA GLN A 34 -0.67 4.91 7.94
C GLN A 34 0.86 5.03 7.83
N PRO A 35 1.52 5.86 8.65
CA PRO A 35 2.98 5.91 8.66
C PRO A 35 3.55 4.58 9.15
N ILE A 36 4.64 4.16 8.53
CA ILE A 36 5.50 3.04 8.98
C ILE A 36 6.95 3.51 8.94
N HIS A 37 7.78 2.96 9.81
CA HIS A 37 9.18 3.38 9.99
C HIS A 37 10.18 2.39 9.38
N SER A 38 9.71 1.23 8.92
CA SER A 38 10.43 0.37 7.99
C SER A 38 9.49 -0.46 7.13
N VAL A 39 10.00 -1.05 6.05
CA VAL A 39 9.21 -1.96 5.21
C VAL A 39 8.89 -3.24 5.98
N GLU A 40 9.84 -3.73 6.77
CA GLU A 40 9.72 -4.93 7.61
C GLU A 40 8.59 -4.76 8.63
N GLU A 41 8.51 -3.62 9.31
CA GLU A 41 7.42 -3.29 10.23
C GLU A 41 6.06 -3.36 9.51
N GLY A 42 5.97 -2.73 8.33
CA GLY A 42 4.74 -2.74 7.54
C GLY A 42 4.30 -4.14 7.12
N ILE A 43 5.26 -5.00 6.75
CA ILE A 43 5.02 -6.41 6.41
C ILE A 43 4.55 -7.19 7.64
N GLU A 44 5.25 -7.08 8.77
CA GLU A 44 4.89 -7.78 10.00
C GLU A 44 3.49 -7.43 10.48
N GLU A 45 3.15 -6.14 10.48
CA GLU A 45 1.80 -5.70 10.80
C GLU A 45 0.76 -6.22 9.80
N GLY A 46 1.10 -6.26 8.50
CA GLY A 46 0.23 -6.83 7.47
C GLY A 46 -0.04 -8.31 7.70
N ILE A 47 0.99 -9.09 8.06
CA ILE A 47 0.85 -10.52 8.40
C ILE A 47 0.01 -10.68 9.67
N ARG A 48 0.21 -9.83 10.68
CA ARG A 48 -0.63 -9.83 11.89
C ARG A 48 -2.11 -9.54 11.56
N GLU A 49 -2.38 -8.63 10.64
CA GLU A 49 -3.74 -8.23 10.26
C GLU A 49 -4.44 -9.26 9.36
N TYR A 50 -3.75 -9.78 8.34
CA TYR A 50 -4.34 -10.63 7.31
C TYR A 50 -4.10 -12.14 7.53
N GLY A 51 -3.27 -12.50 8.52
CA GLY A 51 -2.94 -13.87 8.89
C GLY A 51 -1.64 -14.38 8.27
N SER A 52 -1.08 -15.42 8.90
CA SER A 52 0.20 -16.04 8.51
C SER A 52 0.23 -16.68 7.12
N HIS A 53 -0.94 -16.91 6.52
CA HIS A 53 -1.08 -17.50 5.18
C HIS A 53 -1.33 -16.43 4.10
N ALA A 54 -1.26 -15.15 4.45
CA ALA A 54 -1.41 -14.07 3.49
C ALA A 54 -0.33 -14.15 2.41
N SER A 55 -0.73 -13.96 1.16
CA SER A 55 0.20 -13.86 0.03
C SER A 55 0.71 -12.43 -0.12
N ILE A 56 2.01 -12.28 -0.33
CA ILE A 56 2.65 -10.98 -0.56
C ILE A 56 3.05 -10.88 -2.04
N ALA A 57 2.62 -9.81 -2.69
CA ALA A 57 3.07 -9.44 -4.04
C ALA A 57 4.02 -8.25 -3.95
N ILE A 58 5.15 -8.32 -4.64
CA ILE A 58 6.20 -7.28 -4.63
C ILE A 58 6.27 -6.64 -6.01
N MET A 59 6.23 -5.30 -6.06
CA MET A 59 6.39 -4.49 -7.27
C MET A 59 7.54 -3.49 -7.03
N PRO A 60 8.79 -3.82 -7.40
CA PRO A 60 9.95 -2.98 -7.08
C PRO A 60 9.88 -1.61 -7.78
N ASP A 61 9.48 -1.58 -9.05
CA ASP A 61 9.38 -0.35 -9.86
C ASP A 61 7.92 0.04 -10.10
N GLY A 62 7.16 0.25 -9.01
CA GLY A 62 5.72 0.51 -9.02
C GLY A 62 5.18 1.35 -10.20
N PRO A 63 5.68 2.57 -10.47
CA PRO A 63 5.15 3.42 -11.55
C PRO A 63 5.48 2.92 -12.97
N TYR A 64 6.42 1.99 -13.12
CA TYR A 64 6.87 1.44 -14.40
C TYR A 64 6.32 0.04 -14.69
N VAL A 65 5.52 -0.53 -13.78
CA VAL A 65 4.95 -1.87 -13.90
C VAL A 65 3.46 -1.79 -14.22
N LEU A 66 3.06 -2.37 -15.36
CA LEU A 66 1.65 -2.63 -15.67
C LEU A 66 1.27 -4.05 -15.27
N ALA A 67 0.53 -4.19 -14.17
CA ALA A 67 0.03 -5.47 -13.71
C ALA A 67 -1.17 -5.95 -14.55
N LYS A 68 -1.13 -7.21 -15.01
CA LYS A 68 -2.27 -7.90 -15.65
C LYS A 68 -2.79 -9.00 -14.72
N LEU A 69 -4.11 -9.16 -14.65
CA LEU A 69 -4.71 -10.32 -13.99
C LEU A 69 -4.37 -11.60 -14.77
N LYS A 70 -3.94 -12.64 -14.06
CA LYS A 70 -3.76 -13.96 -14.66
C LYS A 70 -5.13 -14.49 -15.10
N GLU A 71 -5.24 -14.89 -16.37
CA GLU A 71 -6.45 -15.54 -16.86
C GLU A 71 -6.68 -16.83 -16.09
N ARG A 72 -7.91 -17.03 -15.59
CA ARG A 72 -8.31 -18.30 -15.00
C ARG A 72 -8.30 -19.35 -16.11
N LYS A 73 -7.41 -20.33 -16.02
CA LYS A 73 -7.50 -21.52 -16.88
C LYS A 73 -8.79 -22.25 -16.51
N SER A 74 -9.63 -22.48 -17.52
CA SER A 74 -10.88 -23.22 -17.41
C SER A 74 -10.65 -24.71 -17.21
#